data_AF-A0A7J8W4D3-F1
#
_entry.id   AF-A0A7J8W4D3-F1
#
_cell.length_a   1.000
_cell.length_b   1.000
_cell.length_c   1.000
_cell.angle_alpha   90.00
_cell.angle_beta   90.00
_cell.angle_gamma   90.00
#
_symmetry.space_group_name_H-M   'P 1'
#
loop_
_entity.id
_entity.type
_entity.pdbx_description
1 polymer ?
#
loop_
_entity_poly.entity_id
_entity_poly.type
_entity_poly.pdbx_seq_one_letter_code
_entity_poly.pdbx_strand_id
1 'polypeptide(L)'
;MPKLLGFIRGYDHDLCFVYKNLCSLPGSMGKELWRPPDYGIIKLNFDASFIQGKKLATIAVLARDYRGEVVGADTCLFEEVGDAFVAEARACERALLFATMIGFRWLIVEGDSLSIIKKIKKREEDRSVLRPITYHIHLHLFF
;
A
#
# COMPACT_ATOMS: atom_id res chain seq x y z
N MET A 1 -9.85 11.23 14.48
CA MET A 1 -10.92 10.33 13.98
C MET A 1 -11.64 10.83 12.71
N PRO A 2 -12.12 12.09 12.57
CA PRO A 2 -12.92 12.49 11.40
C PRO A 2 -12.18 12.47 10.06
N LYS A 3 -10.89 12.86 10.07
CA LYS A 3 -10.05 12.90 8.85
C LYS A 3 -9.70 11.50 8.31
N LEU A 4 -9.53 10.53 9.21
CA LEU A 4 -9.21 9.15 8.87
C LEU A 4 -10.41 8.45 8.23
N LEU A 5 -11.59 8.62 8.82
CA LEU A 5 -12.84 8.13 8.22
C LEU A 5 -13.11 8.80 6.87
N GLY A 6 -12.75 10.09 6.74
CA GLY A 6 -12.78 10.83 5.47
C GLY A 6 -11.84 10.27 4.42
N PHE A 7 -10.63 9.84 4.80
CA PHE A 7 -9.68 9.20 3.89
C PHE A 7 -10.17 7.83 3.42
N ILE A 8 -10.61 6.95 4.33
CA ILE A 8 -11.12 5.62 3.96
C ILE A 8 -12.36 5.74 3.07
N ARG A 9 -13.29 6.64 3.40
CA ARG A 9 -14.47 6.92 2.57
C ARG A 9 -14.10 7.58 1.23
N GLY A 10 -13.10 8.47 1.23
CA GLY A 10 -12.57 9.09 0.02
C GLY A 10 -11.99 8.06 -0.92
N TYR A 11 -11.11 7.19 -0.41
CA TYR A 11 -10.49 6.11 -1.17
C TYR A 11 -11.53 5.11 -1.70
N ASP A 12 -12.49 4.69 -0.87
CA ASP A 12 -13.58 3.81 -1.30
C ASP A 12 -14.48 4.47 -2.36
N HIS A 13 -14.75 5.76 -2.23
CA HIS A 13 -15.54 6.51 -3.19
C HIS A 13 -14.79 6.75 -4.50
N ASP A 14 -13.49 7.06 -4.44
CA ASP A 14 -12.63 7.22 -5.62
C ASP A 14 -12.51 5.89 -6.35
N LEU A 15 -12.32 4.78 -5.63
CA LEU A 15 -12.35 3.43 -6.21
C LEU A 15 -13.71 3.11 -6.86
N CYS A 16 -14.83 3.40 -6.18
CA CYS A 16 -16.17 3.20 -6.73
C CYS A 16 -16.43 4.08 -7.95
N PHE A 17 -15.97 5.33 -7.93
CA PHE A 17 -16.13 6.29 -9.02
C PHE A 17 -15.31 5.87 -10.25
N VAL A 18 -14.07 5.47 -10.05
CA VAL A 18 -13.22 4.90 -11.11
C VAL A 18 -13.85 3.63 -11.69
N TYR A 19 -14.37 2.74 -10.85
CA TYR A 19 -15.04 1.52 -11.29
C TYR A 19 -16.27 1.80 -12.17
N LYS A 20 -17.16 2.71 -11.74
CA LYS A 20 -18.36 3.09 -12.50
C LYS A 20 -18.05 3.74 -13.86
N ASN A 21 -17.02 4.60 -13.92
CA ASN A 21 -16.63 5.29 -15.14
C ASN A 21 -15.89 4.37 -16.14
N LEU A 22 -15.14 3.36 -15.67
CA LEU A 22 -14.47 2.41 -16.55
C LEU A 22 -15.45 1.41 -17.19
N CYS A 23 -16.53 1.02 -16.48
CA CYS A 23 -17.56 0.12 -17.02
C CYS A 23 -18.44 0.76 -18.11
N SER A 24 -18.38 2.09 -18.31
CA SER A 24 -19.32 2.84 -19.14
C SER A 24 -18.73 3.51 -20.39
N LEU A 25 -17.42 3.37 -20.66
CA LEU A 25 -16.78 4.00 -21.83
C LEU A 25 -16.44 2.96 -22.93
N PRO A 26 -17.04 3.06 -24.14
CA PRO A 26 -16.62 2.28 -25.28
C PRO A 26 -15.39 2.95 -25.90
N GLY A 27 -14.22 2.40 -25.60
CA GLY A 27 -12.95 2.82 -26.21
C GLY A 27 -12.09 3.68 -25.30
N SER A 28 -11.33 3.06 -24.40
CA SER A 28 -10.09 3.66 -23.91
C SER A 28 -9.00 2.61 -23.90
N MET A 29 -7.84 2.96 -24.48
CA MET A 29 -6.64 2.15 -24.45
C MET A 29 -6.27 1.81 -22.99
N GLY A 30 -6.33 0.52 -22.67
CA GLY A 30 -5.54 -0.14 -21.62
C GLY A 30 -5.40 0.57 -20.28
N LYS A 31 -6.50 0.98 -19.63
CA LYS A 31 -6.48 1.11 -18.17
C LYS A 31 -6.65 -0.29 -17.60
N GLU A 32 -5.59 -0.83 -17.00
CA GLU A 32 -5.67 -2.07 -16.22
C GLU A 32 -6.75 -1.89 -15.14
N LEU A 33 -7.91 -2.48 -15.38
CA LEU A 33 -8.96 -2.61 -14.38
C LEU A 33 -8.36 -3.37 -13.20
N TRP A 34 -8.62 -2.90 -11.98
CA TRP A 34 -8.23 -3.61 -10.76
C TRP A 34 -8.81 -5.04 -10.82
N ARG A 35 -7.97 -6.04 -10.55
CA ARG A 35 -8.35 -7.46 -10.54
C ARG A 35 -8.08 -8.06 -9.16
N PRO A 36 -9.02 -8.85 -8.62
CA PRO A 36 -8.75 -9.62 -7.42
C PRO A 36 -7.60 -10.62 -7.67
N PRO A 37 -6.88 -11.02 -6.61
CA PRO A 37 -5.87 -12.05 -6.70
C PRO A 37 -6.47 -13.45 -6.91
N ASP A 38 -5.63 -14.44 -7.19
CA ASP A 38 -6.06 -15.84 -7.26
C ASP A 38 -6.48 -16.39 -5.88
N TYR A 39 -7.22 -17.50 -5.90
CA TYR A 39 -7.68 -18.16 -4.67
C TYR A 39 -6.53 -18.48 -3.71
N GLY A 40 -6.72 -18.19 -2.43
CA GLY A 40 -5.72 -18.42 -1.38
C GLY A 40 -4.65 -17.33 -1.26
N ILE A 41 -4.66 -16.32 -2.13
CA ILE A 41 -3.76 -15.17 -2.10
C ILE A 41 -4.52 -13.94 -1.57
N ILE A 42 -3.87 -13.18 -0.69
CA ILE A 42 -4.35 -11.87 -0.24
C ILE A 42 -3.58 -10.78 -0.99
N LYS A 43 -4.31 -9.82 -1.55
CA LYS A 43 -3.73 -8.63 -2.16
C LYS A 43 -3.72 -7.48 -1.16
N LEU A 44 -2.54 -6.96 -0.87
CA LEU A 44 -2.33 -5.77 -0.05
C LEU A 44 -2.09 -4.57 -0.95
N ASN A 45 -2.99 -3.61 -0.93
CA ASN A 45 -2.77 -2.30 -1.51
C ASN A 45 -2.35 -1.34 -0.38
N PHE A 46 -1.28 -0.58 -0.58
CA PHE A 46 -0.85 0.44 0.37
C PHE A 46 -0.60 1.78 -0.33
N ASP A 47 -0.77 2.86 0.42
CA ASP A 47 -0.54 4.23 -0.03
C ASP A 47 -0.17 5.13 1.15
N ALA A 48 0.52 6.25 0.88
CA ALA A 48 0.85 7.26 1.86
C ALA A 48 0.50 8.69 1.40
N SER A 49 -0.27 9.39 2.23
CA SER A 49 -0.41 10.85 2.11
C SER A 49 0.67 11.55 2.92
N PHE A 50 1.42 12.47 2.32
CA PHE A 50 2.49 13.22 2.99
C PHE A 50 2.22 14.74 2.99
N ILE A 51 2.40 15.38 4.16
CA ILE A 51 2.27 16.82 4.36
C ILE A 51 3.63 17.41 4.71
N GLN A 52 4.33 17.97 3.71
CA GLN A 52 5.70 18.47 3.86
C GLN A 52 5.87 19.50 4.98
N GLY A 53 4.98 20.49 5.07
CA GLY A 53 5.06 21.55 6.08
C GLY A 53 4.93 21.07 7.53
N LYS A 54 4.41 19.85 7.73
CA LYS A 54 4.28 19.23 9.06
C LYS A 54 5.18 18.01 9.23
N LYS A 55 5.86 17.56 8.17
CA LYS A 55 6.57 16.28 8.10
C LYS A 55 5.72 15.10 8.59
N LEU A 56 4.42 15.14 8.27
CA LEU A 56 3.47 14.11 8.68
C LEU A 56 3.14 13.22 7.48
N ALA A 57 3.20 11.90 7.67
CA ALA A 57 2.69 10.93 6.72
C ALA A 57 1.50 10.16 7.32
N THR A 58 0.42 10.04 6.57
CA THR A 58 -0.70 9.14 6.89
C THR A 58 -0.66 7.97 5.91
N ILE A 59 -0.54 6.78 6.46
CA ILE A 59 -0.46 5.52 5.71
C ILE A 59 -1.82 4.85 5.73
N ALA A 60 -2.17 4.20 4.62
CA ALA A 60 -3.28 3.28 4.54
C ALA A 60 -2.85 1.97 3.90
N VAL A 61 -3.39 0.86 4.42
CA VAL A 61 -3.21 -0.49 3.89
C VAL A 61 -4.60 -1.13 3.81
N LEU A 62 -4.87 -1.80 2.69
CA LEU A 62 -6.10 -2.53 2.46
C LEU A 62 -5.77 -3.95 1.98
N ALA A 63 -6.29 -4.95 2.68
CA ALA A 63 -6.17 -6.36 2.32
C ALA A 63 -7.46 -6.84 1.68
N ARG A 64 -7.36 -7.43 0.48
CA ARG A 64 -8.49 -8.01 -0.24
C ARG A 64 -8.23 -9.47 -0.59
N ASP A 65 -9.28 -10.29 -0.52
CA ASP A 65 -9.25 -11.69 -0.93
C ASP A 65 -9.52 -11.87 -2.44
N TYR A 66 -9.55 -13.12 -2.89
CA TYR A 66 -9.81 -13.52 -4.28
C TYR A 66 -11.21 -13.14 -4.80
N ARG A 67 -12.16 -12.81 -3.91
CA ARG A 67 -13.49 -12.31 -4.29
C ARG A 67 -13.50 -10.78 -4.39
N GLY A 68 -12.39 -10.15 -4.01
CA GLY A 68 -12.23 -8.70 -3.92
C GLY A 68 -12.78 -8.09 -2.63
N GLU A 69 -13.19 -8.94 -1.68
CA GLU A 69 -13.73 -8.51 -0.40
C GLU A 69 -12.61 -8.01 0.50
N VAL A 70 -12.88 -6.95 1.25
CA VAL A 70 -11.92 -6.42 2.23
C VAL A 70 -11.88 -7.36 3.43
N VAL A 71 -10.73 -8.00 3.65
CA VAL A 71 -10.48 -8.92 4.77
C VAL A 71 -9.59 -8.31 5.85
N GLY A 72 -9.10 -7.09 5.63
CA GLY A 72 -8.33 -6.34 6.61
C GLY A 72 -8.04 -4.93 6.12
N ALA A 73 -7.86 -4.01 7.06
CA ALA A 73 -7.40 -2.67 6.79
C ALA A 73 -6.52 -2.19 7.94
N ASP A 74 -5.55 -1.35 7.64
CA ASP A 74 -4.70 -0.71 8.63
C ASP A 74 -4.37 0.71 8.22
N THR A 75 -4.11 1.55 9.21
CA THR A 75 -3.73 2.94 9.00
C THR A 75 -2.83 3.41 10.12
N CYS A 76 -1.83 4.21 9.77
CA CYS A 76 -0.84 4.68 10.72
C CYS A 76 -0.44 6.12 10.40
N LEU A 77 -0.24 6.92 11.44
CA LEU A 77 0.32 8.27 11.32
C LEU A 77 1.80 8.20 11.71
N PHE A 78 2.67 8.67 10.83
CA PHE A 78 4.10 8.84 11.09
C PHE A 78 4.44 10.34 11.17
N GLU A 79 5.21 10.69 12.18
CA GLU A 79 5.76 12.02 12.35
C GLU A 79 7.21 12.08 11.87
N GLU A 80 7.71 13.28 11.64
CA GLU A 80 9.09 13.55 11.22
C GLU A 80 9.53 12.84 9.92
N VAL A 81 8.58 12.56 9.03
CA VAL A 81 8.87 11.92 7.74
C VAL A 81 9.58 12.92 6.82
N GLY A 82 10.70 12.50 6.24
CA GLY A 82 11.58 13.38 5.46
C GLY A 82 10.95 13.88 4.16
N ASP A 83 10.27 12.99 3.44
CA ASP A 83 9.62 13.28 2.17
C ASP A 83 8.54 12.22 1.83
N ALA A 84 7.82 12.46 0.73
CA ALA A 84 6.79 11.53 0.24
C ALA A 84 7.35 10.16 -0.16
N PHE A 85 8.61 10.07 -0.59
CA PHE A 85 9.22 8.81 -0.97
C PHE A 85 9.50 7.93 0.26
N VAL A 86 9.94 8.53 1.36
CA VAL A 86 10.06 7.85 2.67
C VAL A 86 8.69 7.47 3.21
N ALA A 87 7.67 8.31 3.03
CA ALA A 87 6.28 8.01 3.42
C ALA A 87 5.77 6.73 2.73
N GLU A 88 5.95 6.63 1.41
CA GLU A 88 5.62 5.42 0.63
C GLU A 88 6.39 4.18 1.10
N ALA A 89 7.66 4.33 1.46
CA ALA A 89 8.47 3.22 1.95
C ALA A 89 7.94 2.70 3.30
N ARG A 90 7.54 3.62 4.18
CA ARG A 90 6.90 3.30 5.45
C ARG A 90 5.53 2.66 5.25
N ALA A 91 4.77 3.06 4.24
CA ALA A 91 3.51 2.41 3.90
C ALA A 91 3.71 0.96 3.47
N CYS A 92 4.70 0.70 2.63
CA CYS A 92 5.06 -0.66 2.24
C CYS A 92 5.49 -1.51 3.45
N GLU A 93 6.39 -0.99 4.28
CA GLU A 93 6.81 -1.63 5.53
C GLU A 93 5.61 -1.97 6.43
N ARG A 94 4.69 -1.00 6.60
CA ARG A 94 3.50 -1.18 7.41
C ARG A 94 2.58 -2.27 6.85
N ALA A 95 2.42 -2.35 5.53
CA ALA A 95 1.61 -3.40 4.90
C ALA A 95 2.14 -4.80 5.18
N LEU A 96 3.47 -4.98 5.11
CA LEU A 96 4.11 -6.27 5.37
C LEU A 96 4.03 -6.66 6.86
N LEU A 97 4.23 -5.69 7.77
CA LEU A 97 4.03 -5.89 9.20
C LEU A 97 2.59 -6.26 9.52
N PHE A 98 1.63 -5.55 8.93
CA PHE A 98 0.20 -5.81 9.09
C PHE A 98 -0.17 -7.24 8.66
N ALA A 99 0.32 -7.67 7.51
CA ALA A 99 0.07 -9.03 7.01
C ALA A 99 0.66 -10.11 7.92
N THR A 100 1.86 -9.86 8.45
CA THR A 100 2.51 -10.77 9.43
C THR A 100 1.70 -10.85 10.72
N MET A 101 1.23 -9.71 11.23
CA MET A 101 0.41 -9.63 12.45
C MET A 101 -0.92 -10.40 12.30
N ILE A 102 -1.57 -10.32 11.14
CA ILE A 102 -2.82 -11.06 10.88
C ILE A 102 -2.55 -12.54 10.54
N GLY A 103 -1.33 -12.89 10.14
CA GLY A 103 -0.96 -14.26 9.75
C GLY A 103 -1.30 -14.60 8.32
N PHE A 104 -1.38 -13.61 7.42
CA PHE A 104 -1.51 -13.86 5.99
C PHE A 104 -0.22 -14.46 5.43
N ARG A 105 -0.34 -15.54 4.64
CA ARG A 105 0.80 -16.33 4.17
C ARG A 105 1.17 -16.10 2.71
N TRP A 106 0.17 -16.01 1.84
CA TRP A 106 0.38 -15.84 0.40
C TRP A 106 -0.11 -14.45 0.00
N LEU A 107 0.83 -13.60 -0.44
CA LEU A 107 0.59 -12.17 -0.59
C LEU A 107 0.98 -11.69 -1.98
N ILE A 108 0.16 -10.78 -2.51
CA ILE A 108 0.56 -9.83 -3.55
C ILE A 108 0.56 -8.46 -2.88
N VAL A 109 1.64 -7.70 -3.05
CA VAL A 109 1.76 -6.37 -2.46
C VAL A 109 1.91 -5.34 -3.58
N GLU A 110 1.00 -4.37 -3.59
CA GLU A 110 0.87 -3.34 -4.62
C GLU A 110 0.87 -1.95 -3.96
N GLY A 111 1.57 -1.01 -4.57
CA GLY A 111 1.62 0.40 -4.17
C GLY A 111 2.23 1.24 -5.29
N ASP A 112 2.12 2.56 -5.18
CA ASP A 112 2.42 3.48 -6.30
C ASP A 112 3.92 3.71 -6.54
N SER A 113 4.78 3.25 -5.63
CA SER A 113 6.22 3.43 -5.76
C SER A 113 6.93 2.17 -6.27
N LEU A 114 6.97 2.03 -7.60
CA LEU A 114 7.68 0.96 -8.30
C LEU A 114 9.15 0.84 -7.87
N SER A 115 9.80 1.97 -7.57
CA SER A 115 11.19 2.05 -7.11
C SER A 115 11.39 1.39 -5.75
N ILE A 116 10.41 1.51 -4.84
CA ILE A 116 10.44 0.91 -3.50
C ILE A 116 10.21 -0.59 -3.59
N ILE A 117 9.20 -1.01 -4.36
CA ILE A 117 8.89 -2.42 -4.60
C ILE A 117 10.10 -3.14 -5.22
N LYS A 118 10.77 -2.52 -6.20
CA LYS A 118 11.99 -3.06 -6.81
C LYS A 118 13.14 -3.17 -5.82
N LYS A 119 13.29 -2.21 -4.90
CA LYS A 119 14.34 -2.26 -3.87
C LYS A 119 14.11 -3.36 -2.85
N ILE A 120 12.90 -3.50 -2.33
CA ILE A 120 12.56 -4.54 -1.34
C ILE A 120 12.76 -5.96 -1.91
N LYS A 121 12.54 -6.14 -3.21
CA LYS A 121 12.78 -7.43 -3.88
C LYS A 121 14.26 -7.79 -4.04
N LYS A 122 15.17 -6.81 -3.99
CA LYS A 122 16.61 -7.04 -4.13
C LYS A 122 17.25 -7.21 -2.76
N ARG A 123 17.84 -8.37 -2.48
CA ARG A 123 18.64 -8.65 -1.27
C ARG A 123 20.07 -8.08 -1.36
N GLU A 124 20.24 -6.93 -2.00
CA GLU A 124 21.54 -6.25 -2.15
C GLU A 124 21.72 -5.18 -1.06
N GLU A 125 22.95 -4.73 -0.80
CA GLU A 125 23.19 -3.61 0.12
C GLU A 125 22.46 -2.33 -0.34
N ASP A 126 21.41 -1.93 0.38
CA ASP A 126 20.77 -0.63 0.16
C ASP A 126 21.62 0.48 0.79
N ARG A 127 22.15 1.39 -0.03
CA ARG A 127 22.91 2.57 0.41
C ARG A 127 22.10 3.87 0.40
N SER A 128 20.80 3.82 0.12
CA SER A 128 19.97 5.04 0.10
C SER A 128 19.36 5.36 1.47
N VAL A 129 18.61 6.47 1.51
CA VAL A 129 17.80 6.89 2.66
C VAL A 129 16.80 5.84 3.16
N LEU A 130 16.48 4.82 2.35
CA LEU A 130 15.56 3.75 2.70
C LEU A 130 16.22 2.58 3.41
N ARG A 131 17.56 2.56 3.52
CA ARG A 131 18.31 1.50 4.16
C ARG A 131 17.74 1.07 5.52
N PRO A 132 17.35 1.97 6.43
CA PRO A 132 16.77 1.55 7.71
C PRO A 132 15.46 0.78 7.55
N ILE A 133 14.64 1.18 6.56
CA ILE A 133 13.32 0.58 6.27
C ILE A 133 13.51 -0.77 5.57
N THR A 134 14.35 -0.84 4.55
CA THR A 134 14.64 -2.10 3.84
C THR A 134 15.31 -3.11 4.76
N TYR A 135 16.24 -2.67 5.62
CA TYR A 135 16.84 -3.52 6.64
C TYR A 135 15.81 -4.05 7.65
N HIS A 136 14.90 -3.21 8.14
CA HIS A 136 13.86 -3.64 9.07
C HIS A 136 12.90 -4.66 8.44
N ILE A 137 12.49 -4.45 7.19
CA ILE A 137 11.71 -5.42 6.42
C ILE A 137 12.47 -6.77 6.32
N HIS A 138 13.74 -6.75 5.93
CA HIS A 138 14.53 -7.99 5.76
C HIS A 138 14.85 -8.71 7.06
N LEU A 139 14.97 -7.99 8.19
CA LEU A 139 15.32 -8.57 9.48
C LEU A 139 14.10 -9.19 10.18
N HIS A 140 12.91 -8.59 10.02
CA HIS A 140 11.73 -8.96 10.80
C HIS A 140 10.63 -9.65 10.00
N LEU A 141 10.70 -9.64 8.66
CA LEU A 141 9.66 -10.17 7.79
C LEU A 141 10.28 -11.18 6.83
N PHE A 142 10.07 -12.47 7.11
CA PHE A 142 10.51 -13.56 6.26
C PHE A 142 9.64 -13.64 4.99
N PHE A 143 10.13 -13.04 3.90
CA PHE A 143 9.62 -13.27 2.53
C PHE A 143 10.66 -13.99 1.67
#